data_AF-A0A6A4ZJL1-F1
#
_entry.id   AF-A0A6A4ZJL1-F1
#
_cell.length_a   1.000
_cell.length_b   1.000
_cell.length_c   1.000
_cell.angle_alpha   90.00
_cell.angle_beta   90.00
_cell.angle_gamma   90.00
#
_symmetry.space_group_name_H-M   'P 1'
#
loop_
_entity.id
_entity.type
_entity.pdbx_description
1 polymer ?
#
loop_
_entity_poly.entity_id
_entity_poly.type
_entity_poly.pdbx_seq_one_letter_code
_entity_poly.pdbx_strand_id
1 'polypeptide(L)'
;MLLRYGSKTRYQYEKSLVRLKAWLQREHPGSLSGGEVVPPLDPAICKGFLAYECVKRGPDGAELDPQQFKSYSAVNGCKSAIKFMYKQANLRVSEELDALLADFACGYKRKVAQLKDSGAMAIGEGKRPMTFDGQYIN
;
A
#
# COMPACT_ATOMS: atom_id res chain seq x y z
N MET A 1 -16.07 11.30 -19.20
CA MET A 1 -15.34 10.11 -19.71
C MET A 1 -15.53 8.98 -18.69
N LEU A 2 -16.41 8.03 -18.99
CA LEU A 2 -16.83 6.97 -18.08
C LEU A 2 -15.74 5.88 -18.01
N LEU A 3 -14.94 5.89 -16.94
CA LEU A 3 -14.05 4.77 -16.60
C LEU A 3 -14.93 3.52 -16.41
N ARG A 4 -14.87 2.57 -17.34
CA ARG A 4 -15.47 1.23 -17.19
C ARG A 4 -14.92 0.65 -15.90
N TYR A 5 -15.73 0.61 -14.85
CA TYR A 5 -15.34 0.09 -13.55
C TYR A 5 -14.94 -1.39 -13.71
N GLY A 6 -13.64 -1.65 -13.77
CA GLY A 6 -13.13 -2.97 -13.44
C GLY A 6 -13.57 -3.34 -12.03
N SER A 7 -13.47 -4.63 -11.70
CA SER A 7 -13.82 -5.12 -10.35
C SER A 7 -13.20 -4.23 -9.27
N LYS A 8 -13.90 -4.07 -8.14
CA LYS A 8 -13.45 -3.25 -6.98
C LYS A 8 -11.98 -3.50 -6.62
N THR A 9 -11.50 -4.72 -6.80
CA THR A 9 -10.11 -5.15 -6.63
C THR A 9 -9.14 -4.49 -7.61
N ARG A 10 -9.49 -4.41 -8.90
CA ARG A 10 -8.67 -3.74 -9.93
C ARG A 10 -8.51 -2.25 -9.61
N TYR A 11 -9.60 -1.59 -9.23
CA TYR A 11 -9.56 -0.19 -8.80
C TYR A 11 -8.61 0.04 -7.61
N GLN A 12 -8.63 -0.87 -6.62
CA GLN A 12 -7.70 -0.80 -5.48
C GLN A 12 -6.23 -0.99 -5.90
N TYR A 13 -5.96 -1.88 -6.86
CA TYR A 13 -4.61 -2.08 -7.37
C TYR A 13 -4.12 -0.86 -8.15
N GLU A 14 -4.94 -0.31 -9.04
CA GLU A 14 -4.62 0.91 -9.80
C GLU A 14 -4.32 2.08 -8.84
N LYS A 15 -5.13 2.26 -7.80
CA LYS A 15 -4.88 3.29 -6.77
C LYS A 15 -3.54 3.08 -6.05
N SER A 16 -3.14 1.84 -5.81
CA SER A 16 -1.83 1.53 -5.20
C SER A 16 -0.68 1.76 -6.16
N LEU A 17 -0.85 1.47 -7.46
CA LEU A 17 0.15 1.75 -8.49
C LEU A 17 0.33 3.25 -8.73
N VAL A 18 -0.73 4.05 -8.63
CA VAL A 18 -0.63 5.52 -8.65
C VAL A 18 0.21 6.03 -7.48
N ARG A 19 0.05 5.45 -6.27
CA ARG A 19 0.91 5.80 -5.11
C ARG A 19 2.36 5.36 -5.32
N LEU A 20 2.59 4.19 -5.91
CA LEU A 20 3.94 3.73 -6.29
C LEU A 20 4.59 4.72 -7.26
N LYS A 21 3.89 5.13 -8.32
CA LYS A 21 4.37 6.11 -9.29
C LYS A 21 4.76 7.43 -8.62
N ALA A 22 3.87 7.99 -7.79
CA ALA A 22 4.13 9.24 -7.08
C ALA A 22 5.33 9.14 -6.13
N TRP A 23 5.47 8.01 -5.44
CA TRP A 23 6.63 7.75 -4.58
C TRP A 23 7.93 7.63 -5.39
N LEU A 24 7.92 6.91 -6.51
CA LEU A 24 9.07 6.80 -7.41
C LEU A 24 9.46 8.17 -7.99
N GLN A 25 8.50 8.99 -8.39
CA GLN A 25 8.78 10.35 -8.90
C GLN A 25 9.55 11.21 -7.88
N ARG A 26 9.29 11.01 -6.58
CA ARG A 26 9.90 11.78 -5.50
C ARG A 26 11.24 11.22 -5.04
N GLU A 27 11.32 9.91 -4.79
CA GLU A 27 12.49 9.27 -4.16
C GLU A 27 13.45 8.63 -5.18
N HIS A 28 12.92 8.14 -6.31
CA HIS A 28 13.67 7.35 -7.29
C HIS A 28 13.29 7.70 -8.74
N PRO A 29 13.46 8.96 -9.17
CA PRO A 29 13.00 9.40 -10.50
C PRO A 29 13.69 8.63 -11.63
N GLY A 30 14.92 8.15 -11.41
CA GLY A 30 15.66 7.32 -12.37
C GLY A 30 15.07 5.92 -12.59
N SER A 31 14.16 5.46 -11.73
CA SER A 31 13.43 4.20 -11.90
C SER A 31 12.19 4.34 -12.80
N LEU A 32 11.90 5.53 -13.32
CA LEU A 32 10.80 5.78 -14.25
C LEU A 32 11.31 5.90 -15.68
N SER A 33 10.56 5.33 -16.62
CA SER A 33 10.81 5.48 -18.05
C SER A 33 9.72 6.34 -18.66
N GLY A 34 10.07 7.51 -19.20
CA GLY A 34 9.09 8.46 -19.75
C GLY A 34 8.08 8.95 -18.72
N GLY A 35 8.42 8.92 -17.42
CA GLY A 35 7.52 9.25 -16.34
C GLY A 35 6.51 8.15 -15.98
N GLU A 36 6.60 6.96 -16.57
CA GLU A 36 5.79 5.80 -16.22
C GLU A 36 6.59 4.74 -15.44
N VAL A 37 5.86 3.95 -14.65
CA VAL A 37 6.43 2.80 -13.94
C VAL A 37 6.51 1.64 -14.92
N VAL A 38 7.74 1.25 -15.29
CA VAL A 38 7.98 0.15 -16.23
C VAL A 38 8.64 -1.00 -15.49
N PRO A 39 7.99 -2.17 -15.37
CA PRO A 39 8.63 -3.36 -14.84
C PRO A 39 9.66 -3.93 -15.84
N PRO A 40 10.68 -4.68 -15.39
CA PRO A 40 10.90 -5.10 -14.01
C PRO A 40 11.46 -3.98 -13.12
N LEU A 41 10.89 -3.84 -11.92
CA LEU A 41 11.45 -3.00 -10.86
C LEU A 41 12.48 -3.78 -10.06
N ASP A 42 13.49 -3.07 -9.57
CA ASP A 42 14.45 -3.60 -8.61
C ASP A 42 13.72 -4.09 -7.33
N PRO A 43 14.02 -5.29 -6.80
CA PRO A 43 13.46 -5.76 -5.54
C PRO A 43 13.65 -4.79 -4.36
N ALA A 44 14.75 -4.04 -4.31
CA ALA A 44 15.01 -3.02 -3.30
C ALA A 44 13.99 -1.86 -3.39
N ILE A 45 13.62 -1.46 -4.62
CA ILE A 45 12.60 -0.43 -4.88
C ILE A 45 11.21 -0.94 -4.42
N CYS A 46 10.87 -2.19 -4.73
CA CYS A 46 9.64 -2.80 -4.24
C CYS A 46 9.58 -2.85 -2.70
N LYS A 47 10.69 -3.22 -2.06
CA LYS A 47 10.82 -3.25 -0.59
C LYS A 47 10.67 -1.85 0.01
N GLY A 48 11.34 -0.85 -0.57
CA GLY A 48 11.29 0.55 -0.14
C GLY A 48 9.87 1.10 -0.22
N PHE A 49 9.16 0.83 -1.32
CA PHE A 49 7.76 1.23 -1.46
C PHE A 49 6.86 0.58 -0.39
N LEU A 50 7.01 -0.71 -0.12
CA LEU A 50 6.22 -1.37 0.92
C LEU A 50 6.50 -0.79 2.32
N ALA A 51 7.78 -0.49 2.62
CA ALA A 51 8.15 0.19 3.87
C ALA A 51 7.54 1.59 3.96
N TYR A 52 7.54 2.34 2.87
CA TYR A 52 6.88 3.63 2.78
C TYR A 52 5.37 3.54 3.04
N GLU A 53 4.71 2.52 2.45
CA GLU A 53 3.27 2.28 2.64
C GLU A 53 2.90 1.72 4.02
N CYS A 54 3.85 1.21 4.81
CA CYS A 54 3.56 0.78 6.19
C CYS A 54 3.14 1.95 7.08
N VAL A 55 3.65 3.16 6.83
CA VAL A 55 3.38 4.33 7.66
C VAL A 55 2.26 5.17 7.05
N LYS A 56 1.36 5.70 7.89
CA LYS A 56 0.36 6.68 7.46
C LYS A 56 1.03 8.04 7.33
N ARG A 57 0.69 8.72 6.25
CA ARG A 57 1.23 10.03 5.91
C ARG A 57 0.12 11.04 5.69
N GLY A 58 0.40 12.29 6.02
CA GLY A 58 -0.47 13.43 5.76
C GLY A 58 -0.53 13.77 4.27
N PRO A 59 -1.36 14.78 3.91
CA PRO A 59 -1.46 15.26 2.53
C PRO A 59 -0.15 15.82 1.97
N ASP A 60 0.71 16.30 2.85
CA ASP A 60 2.07 16.81 2.58
C ASP A 60 3.11 15.69 2.38
N GLY A 61 2.74 14.43 2.62
CA GLY A 61 3.63 13.28 2.56
C GLY A 61 4.49 13.07 3.81
N ALA A 62 4.35 13.92 4.83
CA ALA A 62 5.01 13.75 6.12
C ALA A 62 4.39 12.58 6.90
N GLU A 63 5.18 11.93 7.75
CA GLU A 63 4.63 10.94 8.68
C GLU A 63 3.70 11.64 9.66
N LEU A 64 2.57 11.00 9.97
CA LEU A 64 1.69 11.53 11.01
C LEU A 64 2.40 11.46 12.36
N ASP A 65 2.22 12.49 13.19
CA ASP A 65 2.66 12.52 14.58
C ASP A 65 1.43 12.55 15.51
N PRO A 66 1.24 11.57 16.42
CA PRO A 66 2.09 10.40 16.65
C PRO A 66 2.08 9.41 15.48
N GLN A 67 3.19 8.66 15.33
CA GLN A 67 3.38 7.71 14.22
C GLN A 67 2.25 6.69 14.15
N GLN A 68 1.55 6.67 13.01
CA GLN A 68 0.49 5.70 12.76
C GLN A 68 0.88 4.73 11.64
N PHE A 69 0.50 3.47 11.81
CA PHE A 69 0.75 2.42 10.83
C PHE A 69 -0.52 2.06 10.05
N LYS A 70 -0.34 1.65 8.78
CA LYS A 70 -1.42 1.08 7.96
C LYS A 70 -1.69 -0.37 8.36
N SER A 71 -2.91 -0.85 8.12
CA SER A 71 -3.26 -2.25 8.36
C SER A 71 -2.39 -3.22 7.56
N TYR A 72 -2.28 -4.46 8.05
CA TYR A 72 -1.65 -5.53 7.28
C TYR A 72 -2.34 -5.72 5.93
N SER A 73 -3.68 -5.67 5.92
CA SER A 73 -4.49 -5.78 4.71
C SER A 73 -4.16 -4.73 3.65
N ALA A 74 -3.92 -3.48 4.06
CA ALA A 74 -3.57 -2.40 3.14
C ALA A 74 -2.19 -2.62 2.49
N VAL A 75 -1.18 -2.98 3.29
CA VAL A 75 0.19 -3.25 2.80
C VAL A 75 0.20 -4.51 1.92
N ASN A 76 -0.52 -5.56 2.31
CA ASN A 76 -0.65 -6.77 1.50
C ASN A 76 -1.41 -6.50 0.18
N GLY A 77 -2.34 -5.54 0.15
CA GLY A 77 -2.96 -5.05 -1.07
C GLY A 77 -1.96 -4.36 -2.01
N CYS A 78 -0.98 -3.62 -1.47
CA CYS A 78 0.10 -3.02 -2.26
C CYS A 78 1.01 -4.09 -2.86
N LYS A 79 1.35 -5.14 -2.08
CA LYS A 79 2.06 -6.32 -2.59
C LYS A 79 1.35 -6.95 -3.79
N SER A 80 0.05 -7.19 -3.67
CA SER A 80 -0.76 -7.76 -4.76
C SER A 80 -0.82 -6.83 -5.98
N ALA A 81 -0.85 -5.52 -5.78
CA ALA A 81 -0.81 -4.54 -6.86
C ALA A 81 0.52 -4.61 -7.66
N ILE A 82 1.66 -4.79 -6.98
CA ILE A 82 2.96 -5.01 -7.65
C ILE A 82 2.90 -6.28 -8.51
N LYS A 83 2.45 -7.42 -7.95
CA LYS A 83 2.32 -8.65 -8.73
C LYS A 83 1.33 -8.49 -9.91
N PHE A 84 0.26 -7.72 -9.73
CA PHE A 84 -0.70 -7.42 -10.78
C PHE A 84 -0.09 -6.58 -11.91
N MET A 85 0.80 -5.63 -11.60
CA MET A 85 1.54 -4.86 -12.61
C MET A 85 2.42 -5.77 -13.48
N TYR A 86 3.17 -6.70 -12.87
CA TYR A 86 3.97 -7.68 -13.62
C TYR A 86 3.09 -8.56 -14.52
N LYS A 87 1.96 -9.03 -13.99
CA LYS A 87 0.99 -9.80 -14.78
C LYS A 87 0.45 -9.00 -15.97
N GLN A 88 0.15 -7.70 -15.80
CA GLN A 88 -0.32 -6.84 -16.90
C GLN A 88 0.76 -6.59 -17.96
N ALA A 89 2.03 -6.51 -17.56
CA ALA A 89 3.16 -6.40 -18.47
C ALA A 89 3.54 -7.75 -19.12
N ASN A 90 2.79 -8.82 -18.84
CA ASN A 90 3.10 -10.19 -19.27
C ASN A 90 4.50 -10.66 -18.84
N LEU A 91 4.96 -10.20 -17.67
CA LEU A 91 6.24 -10.56 -17.08
C LEU A 91 6.05 -11.53 -15.92
N ARG A 92 6.97 -12.49 -15.80
CA ARG A 92 7.06 -13.36 -14.62
C ARG A 92 7.72 -12.58 -13.47
N VAL A 93 7.12 -12.66 -12.28
CA VAL A 93 7.78 -12.18 -11.05
C VAL A 93 8.94 -13.14 -10.75
N SER A 94 10.15 -12.61 -10.57
CA SER A 94 11.31 -13.44 -10.21
C SER A 94 11.09 -14.10 -8.86
N GLU A 95 11.68 -15.28 -8.65
CA GLU A 95 11.56 -15.99 -7.36
C GLU A 95 12.14 -15.17 -6.20
N GLU A 96 13.23 -14.44 -6.46
CA GLU A 96 13.82 -13.50 -5.52
C GLU A 96 12.83 -12.40 -5.09
N LEU A 97 12.16 -11.75 -6.05
CA LEU A 97 11.19 -10.72 -5.77
C LEU A 97 9.97 -11.30 -5.04
N ASP A 98 9.51 -12.48 -5.44
CA ASP A 98 8.36 -13.13 -4.80
C ASP A 98 8.65 -13.47 -3.34
N ALA A 99 9.82 -14.05 -3.07
CA ALA A 99 10.31 -14.35 -1.73
C ALA A 99 10.44 -13.08 -0.88
N LEU A 100 11.07 -12.02 -1.43
CA LEU A 100 11.20 -10.74 -0.75
C LEU A 100 9.85 -10.15 -0.35
N LEU A 101 8.87 -10.18 -1.27
CA LEU A 101 7.52 -9.67 -1.04
C LEU A 101 6.77 -10.50 0.01
N ALA A 102 6.97 -11.83 0.01
CA ALA A 102 6.37 -12.73 0.99
C ALA A 102 6.97 -12.52 2.38
N ASP A 103 8.30 -12.47 2.49
CA ASP A 103 9.03 -12.25 3.73
C ASP A 103 8.70 -10.90 4.36
N PHE A 104 8.64 -9.84 3.54
CA PHE A 104 8.23 -8.52 4.00
C PHE A 104 6.82 -8.55 4.59
N ALA A 105 5.85 -9.16 3.89
CA ALA A 105 4.48 -9.26 4.37
C ALA A 105 4.40 -10.06 5.68
N CYS A 106 5.15 -11.17 5.78
CA CYS A 106 5.22 -11.98 6.99
C CYS A 106 5.80 -11.19 8.17
N GLY A 107 6.89 -10.48 7.96
CA GLY A 107 7.49 -9.59 8.96
C GLY A 107 6.54 -8.47 9.40
N TYR A 108 5.84 -7.85 8.45
CA TYR A 108 4.89 -6.79 8.76
C TYR A 108 3.66 -7.30 9.51
N LYS A 109 3.18 -8.51 9.21
CA LYS A 109 2.10 -9.15 9.97
C LYS A 109 2.47 -9.31 11.44
N ARG A 110 3.72 -9.71 11.75
CA ARG A 110 4.23 -9.79 13.12
C ARG A 110 4.32 -8.40 13.77
N LYS A 111 4.84 -7.40 13.05
CA LYS A 111 4.88 -6.01 13.53
C LYS A 111 3.49 -5.47 13.88
N VAL A 112 2.49 -5.72 13.03
CA VAL A 112 1.10 -5.31 13.30
C VAL A 112 0.54 -6.00 14.54
N ALA A 113 0.84 -7.28 14.78
CA ALA A 113 0.44 -7.96 16.01
C ALA A 113 1.04 -7.27 17.25
N GLN A 114 2.35 -7.00 17.24
CA GLN A 114 3.02 -6.28 18.33
C GLN A 114 2.45 -4.87 18.56
N LEU A 115 2.10 -4.15 17.49
CA LEU A 115 1.48 -2.83 17.59
C LEU A 115 0.07 -2.90 18.19
N LYS A 116 -0.68 -3.97 17.93
CA LYS A 116 -1.99 -4.21 18.55
C LYS A 116 -1.85 -4.56 20.02
N ASP A 117 -0.90 -5.44 20.35
CA ASP A 117 -0.64 -5.87 21.74
C ASP A 117 -0.18 -4.71 22.63
N SER A 118 0.62 -3.78 22.08
CA SER A 118 1.07 -2.57 22.78
C SER A 118 0.02 -1.43 22.82
N GLY A 119 -1.14 -1.61 22.19
CA GLY A 119 -2.18 -0.57 22.12
C GLY A 119 -1.89 0.57 21.13
N ALA A 120 -0.75 0.56 20.44
CA ALA A 120 -0.40 1.55 19.40
C ALA A 120 -1.25 1.42 18.13
N MET A 121 -1.95 0.30 17.96
CA MET A 121 -2.90 0.07 16.86
C MET A 121 -4.19 -0.56 17.38
N ALA A 122 -5.34 -0.09 16.87
CA ALA A 122 -6.63 -0.68 17.22
C ALA A 122 -6.71 -2.16 16.80
N ILE A 123 -7.26 -2.99 17.68
CA ILE A 123 -7.38 -4.44 17.49
C ILE A 123 -8.30 -4.77 16.30
N GLY A 124 -9.36 -3.98 16.08
CA GLY A 124 -10.32 -4.15 15.00
C GLY A 124 -9.91 -3.50 13.67
N GLU A 125 -9.76 -4.30 12.61
CA GLU A 125 -9.78 -3.82 11.22
C GLU A 125 -11.23 -3.91 10.69
N GLY A 126 -11.97 -2.82 10.78
CA GLY A 126 -13.32 -2.72 10.24
C GLY A 126 -13.78 -1.27 10.20
N LYS A 127 -14.69 -0.92 9.27
CA LYS A 127 -15.41 0.35 9.34
C LYS A 127 -15.89 0.50 10.78
N ARG A 128 -15.48 1.59 11.46
CA ARG A 128 -16.16 2.00 12.69
C ARG A 128 -17.66 2.01 12.36
N PRO A 129 -18.54 1.41 13.18
CA PRO A 129 -19.96 1.65 13.00
C PRO A 129 -20.18 3.16 12.93
N MET A 130 -20.92 3.63 11.92
CA MET A 130 -21.34 5.03 11.90
C MET A 130 -22.03 5.30 13.23
N THR A 131 -21.49 6.21 14.04
CA THR A 131 -22.30 6.84 15.09
C THR A 131 -23.41 7.56 14.36
N PHE A 132 -24.63 7.08 14.54
CA PHE A 132 -25.82 7.77 14.10
C PHE A 132 -26.04 8.93 15.08
N ASP A 133 -25.23 9.98 14.97
CA ASP A 133 -25.46 11.23 15.69
C ASP A 133 -26.61 11.96 15.01
N GLY A 134 -27.82 11.52 15.32
CA GLY A 134 -29.04 12.29 15.17
C GLY A 134 -29.37 13.00 16.49
N GLN A 135 -28.52 13.93 16.92
CA GLN A 135 -28.93 14.90 17.93
C GLN A 135 -29.72 16.02 17.23
N TYR A 136 -31.04 15.99 17.35
CA TYR A 136 -31.84 17.20 17.25
C TYR A 136 -31.94 17.79 18.64
N ILE A 137 -31.36 18.98 18.77
CA ILE A 137 -31.55 19.91 19.86
C ILE A 137 -33.00 20.43 19.76
N ASN A 138 -33.77 20.34 20.85
CA ASN A 138 -34.85 21.26 21.18
C ASN A 138 -34.94 21.36 22.70
#